data_AF-A0A503X0F4-F1
#
_entry.id   AF-A0A503X0F4-F1
#
_cell.length_a   1.000
_cell.length_b   1.000
_cell.length_c   1.000
_cell.angle_alpha   90.00
_cell.angle_beta   90.00
_cell.angle_gamma   90.00
#
_symmetry.space_group_name_H-M   'P 1'
#
loop_
_entity.id
_entity.type
_entity.pdbx_description
1 polymer ?
#
loop_
_entity_poly.entity_id
_entity_poly.type
_entity_poly.pdbx_seq_one_letter_code
_entity_poly.pdbx_strand_id
1 'polypeptide(L)'
;MRPPAILFLLTGTVALWSCVVPDDTSTLAKEDPTTAAAKKEMVGLSEADLRMCAGFPTATADEGASGQIWSYERAVQRGNVNVVLPTFAVGPIPSVGGSLNVAPGGYCNTQVRIVDGRVAEVAYAGDNNLPNRRDGLCVSAVDACVVYARKQNKGRPGS
;
A
#
# COMPACT_ATOMS: atom_id res chain seq x y z
N MET A 1 -2.10 35.77 -66.95
CA MET A 1 -2.43 36.82 -65.96
C MET A 1 -3.21 36.18 -64.82
N ARG A 2 -2.63 36.22 -63.60
CA ARG A 2 -3.17 35.98 -62.24
C ARG A 2 -3.79 34.59 -61.86
N PRO A 3 -3.35 33.99 -60.72
CA PRO A 3 -3.85 32.71 -60.18
C PRO A 3 -5.02 32.92 -59.20
N PRO A 4 -5.70 31.84 -58.77
CA PRO A 4 -5.78 31.60 -57.32
C PRO A 4 -5.77 30.11 -56.92
N ALA A 5 -4.99 29.79 -55.88
CA ALA A 5 -5.44 29.37 -54.55
C ALA A 5 -5.53 27.85 -54.38
N ILE A 6 -4.41 27.28 -53.94
CA ILE A 6 -4.29 25.93 -53.38
C ILE A 6 -5.06 25.90 -52.07
N LEU A 7 -6.15 25.14 -52.03
CA LEU A 7 -6.93 24.86 -50.83
C LEU A 7 -6.17 23.82 -49.99
N PHE A 8 -5.47 24.27 -48.95
CA PHE A 8 -4.90 23.38 -47.94
C PHE A 8 -6.02 22.81 -47.07
N LEU A 9 -6.31 21.52 -47.24
CA LEU A 9 -7.16 20.74 -46.34
C LEU A 9 -6.42 20.56 -45.00
N LEU A 10 -6.87 21.29 -43.97
CA LEU A 10 -6.49 21.06 -42.58
C LEU A 10 -7.20 19.79 -42.09
N THR A 11 -6.56 18.62 -42.28
CA THR A 11 -6.92 17.40 -41.54
C THR A 11 -6.48 17.57 -40.09
N GLY A 12 -7.39 18.06 -39.25
CA GLY A 12 -7.21 18.12 -37.80
C GLY A 12 -7.20 16.71 -37.21
N THR A 13 -6.03 16.10 -37.10
CA THR A 13 -5.81 14.90 -36.29
C THR A 13 -5.93 15.29 -34.82
N VAL A 14 -7.13 15.09 -34.26
CA VAL A 14 -7.35 15.19 -32.81
C VAL A 14 -6.72 13.94 -32.18
N ALA A 15 -5.43 14.03 -31.84
CA ALA A 15 -4.79 13.04 -31.00
C ALA A 15 -5.38 13.17 -29.59
N LEU A 16 -6.36 12.31 -29.26
CA LEU A 16 -6.82 12.14 -27.89
C LEU A 16 -5.64 11.58 -27.08
N TRP A 17 -4.91 12.47 -26.42
CA TRP A 17 -3.96 12.08 -25.39
C TRP A 17 -4.78 11.53 -24.22
N SER A 18 -5.11 10.25 -24.27
CA SER A 18 -5.54 9.52 -23.08
C SER A 18 -4.34 9.54 -22.13
N CYS A 19 -4.40 10.41 -21.12
CA CYS A 19 -3.53 10.30 -19.96
C CYS A 19 -3.90 8.99 -19.25
N VAL A 20 -3.26 7.89 -19.66
CA VAL A 20 -3.23 6.66 -18.88
C VAL A 20 -2.37 6.98 -17.67
N VAL A 21 -3.01 7.13 -16.51
CA VAL A 21 -2.31 7.19 -15.23
C VAL A 21 -1.53 5.88 -15.12
N PRO A 22 -0.20 5.90 -14.98
CA PRO A 22 0.56 4.67 -14.86
C PRO A 22 0.07 3.89 -13.64
N ASP A 23 -0.27 2.62 -13.84
CA ASP A 23 -0.74 1.73 -12.77
C ASP A 23 0.34 1.50 -11.68
N ASP A 24 1.59 1.89 -11.95
CA ASP A 24 2.75 1.64 -11.09
C ASP A 24 3.33 2.95 -10.53
N THR A 25 2.70 3.51 -9.49
CA THR A 25 3.22 4.65 -8.71
C THR A 25 4.21 4.23 -7.61
N SER A 26 4.65 2.97 -7.60
CA SER A 26 5.48 2.37 -6.56
C SER A 26 6.85 3.04 -6.38
N THR A 27 7.35 3.75 -7.40
CA THR A 27 8.59 4.57 -7.33
C THR A 27 8.38 5.97 -6.75
N LEU A 28 7.14 6.47 -6.75
CA LEU A 28 6.77 7.78 -6.18
C LEU A 28 6.18 7.65 -4.76
N ALA A 29 5.55 6.51 -4.47
CA ALA A 29 4.98 6.22 -3.17
C ALA A 29 6.09 5.93 -2.14
N LYS A 30 6.14 6.75 -1.09
CA LYS A 30 7.01 6.46 0.06
C LYS A 30 6.50 5.22 0.78
N GLU A 31 7.42 4.41 1.30
CA GLU A 31 7.06 3.33 2.22
C GLU A 31 6.33 3.90 3.44
N ASP A 32 5.33 3.17 3.93
CA ASP A 32 4.69 3.53 5.18
C ASP A 32 5.70 3.44 6.35
N PRO A 33 5.83 4.48 7.20
CA PRO A 33 6.79 4.53 8.29
C PRO A 33 6.55 3.42 9.33
N THR A 34 5.32 2.97 9.54
CA THR A 34 5.05 1.88 10.48
C THR A 34 5.52 0.55 9.91
N THR A 35 5.27 0.29 8.62
CA THR A 35 5.73 -0.94 7.97
C THR A 35 7.25 -0.94 7.79
N ALA A 36 7.86 0.22 7.54
CA ALA A 36 9.31 0.40 7.53
C ALA A 36 9.92 0.20 8.93
N ALA A 37 9.26 0.69 9.98
CA ALA A 37 9.71 0.49 11.36
C ALA A 37 9.66 -0.99 11.75
N ALA A 38 8.59 -1.71 11.39
CA ALA A 38 8.44 -3.13 11.64
C ALA A 38 9.61 -3.98 11.12
N LYS A 39 10.16 -3.67 9.94
CA LYS A 39 11.34 -4.35 9.39
C LYS A 39 12.58 -4.31 10.27
N LYS A 40 12.66 -3.33 11.19
CA LYS A 40 13.81 -3.14 12.07
C LYS A 40 13.48 -3.45 13.53
N GLU A 41 12.34 -2.96 14.00
CA GLU A 41 11.95 -2.99 15.41
C GLU A 41 11.47 -4.39 15.83
N MET A 42 10.83 -5.15 14.93
CA MET A 42 10.31 -6.48 15.26
C MET A 42 11.39 -7.57 15.24
N VAL A 43 12.56 -7.29 14.67
CA VAL A 43 13.69 -8.24 14.65
C VAL A 43 14.12 -8.55 16.08
N GLY A 44 14.27 -9.84 16.38
CA GLY A 44 14.64 -10.34 17.71
C GLY A 44 13.48 -10.66 18.65
N LEU A 45 12.24 -10.25 18.31
CA LEU A 45 11.04 -10.70 19.02
C LEU A 45 11.00 -12.23 19.05
N SER A 46 10.62 -12.82 20.18
CA SER A 46 10.40 -14.26 20.23
C SER A 46 9.14 -14.64 19.48
N GLU A 47 9.03 -15.90 19.11
CA GLU A 47 7.78 -16.48 18.62
C GLU A 47 6.58 -16.22 19.54
N ALA A 48 6.78 -16.26 20.86
CA ALA A 48 5.73 -15.98 21.82
C ALA A 48 5.31 -14.50 21.79
N ASP A 49 6.28 -13.59 21.72
CA ASP A 49 6.01 -12.15 21.57
C ASP A 49 5.24 -11.87 20.28
N LEU A 50 5.63 -12.52 19.18
CA LEU A 50 4.97 -12.35 17.89
C LEU A 50 3.51 -12.81 17.96
N ARG A 51 3.23 -13.97 18.58
CA ARG A 51 1.86 -14.44 18.80
C ARG A 51 1.04 -13.52 19.71
N MET A 52 1.68 -12.87 20.68
CA MET A 52 1.02 -11.91 21.56
C MET A 52 0.63 -10.61 20.85
N CYS A 53 1.44 -10.14 19.90
CA CYS A 53 1.20 -8.86 19.24
C CYS A 53 0.48 -8.96 17.89
N ALA A 54 0.73 -10.02 17.09
CA ALA A 54 0.13 -10.23 15.77
C ALA A 54 -1.04 -11.24 15.79
N GLY A 55 -1.19 -11.99 16.88
CA GLY A 55 -2.06 -13.15 16.95
C GLY A 55 -1.43 -14.40 16.34
N PHE A 56 -2.23 -15.45 16.13
CA PHE A 56 -1.76 -16.65 15.43
C PHE A 56 -1.65 -16.40 13.93
N PRO A 57 -0.63 -16.96 13.26
CA PRO A 57 -0.47 -16.79 11.82
C PRO A 57 -1.59 -17.49 11.05
N THR A 58 -1.91 -16.93 9.88
CA THR A 58 -2.86 -17.53 8.93
C THR A 58 -2.27 -18.77 8.28
N ALA A 59 -0.96 -18.75 8.00
CA ALA A 59 -0.23 -19.88 7.45
C ALA A 59 1.22 -19.89 7.95
N THR A 60 1.82 -21.08 7.97
CA THR A 60 3.23 -21.27 8.32
C THR A 60 3.89 -22.17 7.28
N ALA A 61 5.11 -21.84 6.87
CA ALA A 61 5.95 -22.66 6.00
C ALA A 61 7.29 -22.92 6.70
N ASP A 62 7.80 -24.15 6.62
CA ASP A 62 9.13 -24.50 7.11
C ASP A 62 10.11 -24.57 5.93
N GLU A 63 11.12 -23.70 5.95
CA GLU A 63 12.15 -23.58 4.91
C GLU A 63 13.48 -24.22 5.34
N GLY A 64 13.43 -25.14 6.31
CA GLY A 64 14.59 -25.88 6.81
C GLY A 64 15.63 -24.96 7.44
N ALA A 65 16.84 -24.96 6.89
CA ALA A 65 17.95 -24.14 7.40
C ALA A 65 17.68 -22.62 7.31
N SER A 66 16.72 -22.19 6.49
CA SER A 66 16.33 -20.77 6.37
C SER A 66 15.28 -20.34 7.40
N GLY A 67 14.90 -21.24 8.31
CA GLY A 67 13.91 -21.01 9.35
C GLY A 67 12.46 -21.22 8.90
N GLN A 68 11.53 -20.81 9.74
CA GLN A 68 10.09 -20.83 9.43
C GLN A 68 9.63 -19.47 8.92
N ILE A 69 8.66 -19.46 8.02
CA ILE A 69 7.96 -18.25 7.58
C ILE A 69 6.53 -18.31 8.11
N TRP A 70 6.13 -17.30 8.86
CA TRP A 70 4.75 -17.12 9.31
C TRP A 70 4.10 -16.01 8.51
N SER A 71 2.92 -16.29 7.98
CA SER A 71 2.16 -15.41 7.12
C SER A 71 0.90 -14.93 7.82
N TYR A 72 0.66 -13.62 7.78
CA TYR A 72 -0.54 -12.97 8.27
C TYR A 72 -1.25 -12.30 7.12
N GLU A 73 -2.37 -12.87 6.71
CA GLU A 73 -3.19 -12.33 5.63
C GLU A 73 -4.22 -11.34 6.18
N ARG A 74 -4.38 -10.21 5.49
CA ARG A 74 -5.39 -9.19 5.73
C ARG A 74 -5.96 -8.73 4.39
N ALA A 75 -7.22 -9.08 4.13
CA ALA A 75 -7.95 -8.55 2.98
C ALA A 75 -8.72 -7.28 3.40
N VAL A 76 -8.60 -6.22 2.62
CA VAL A 76 -9.45 -5.02 2.77
C VAL A 76 -10.54 -5.11 1.73
N GLN A 77 -11.78 -5.29 2.20
CA GLN A 77 -12.95 -5.35 1.33
C GLN A 77 -13.09 -4.03 0.56
N ARG A 78 -13.35 -4.12 -0.75
CA ARG A 78 -13.67 -2.96 -1.60
C ARG A 78 -14.97 -2.31 -1.13
N GLY A 79 -14.87 -1.38 -0.19
CA GLY A 79 -15.94 -0.43 0.08
C GLY A 79 -15.94 0.64 -1.03
N ASN A 80 -17.06 0.83 -1.71
CA ASN A 80 -17.23 1.96 -2.62
C ASN A 80 -17.49 3.23 -1.79
N VAL A 81 -16.44 3.98 -1.46
CA VAL A 81 -16.65 5.32 -0.93
C VAL A 81 -16.98 6.23 -2.10
N ASN A 82 -18.27 6.50 -2.28
CA ASN A 82 -18.74 7.43 -3.31
C ASN A 82 -18.78 8.84 -2.70
N VAL A 83 -17.75 9.64 -2.97
CA VAL A 83 -17.73 11.04 -2.54
C VAL A 83 -18.41 11.87 -3.62
N VAL A 84 -19.62 12.35 -3.33
CA VAL A 84 -20.31 13.33 -4.17
C VAL A 84 -19.69 14.70 -3.90
N LEU A 85 -18.96 15.23 -4.88
CA LEU A 85 -18.46 16.60 -4.77
C LEU A 85 -19.62 17.57 -4.93
N PRO A 86 -19.84 18.51 -3.98
CA PRO A 86 -20.91 19.48 -4.08
C PRO A 86 -20.70 20.33 -5.34
N THR A 87 -21.76 20.48 -6.12
CA THR A 87 -21.78 21.35 -7.29
C THR A 87 -21.72 22.81 -6.84
N PHE A 88 -20.62 23.50 -7.08
CA PHE A 88 -20.55 24.96 -6.96
C PHE A 88 -21.00 25.57 -8.29
N ALA A 89 -22.21 26.12 -8.32
CA ALA A 89 -22.68 26.91 -9.45
C ALA A 89 -22.09 28.32 -9.36
N VAL A 90 -21.11 28.62 -10.19
CA VAL A 90 -20.57 29.97 -10.38
C VAL A 90 -21.04 30.47 -11.76
N GLY A 91 -22.15 31.21 -11.78
CA GLY A 91 -22.68 31.83 -13.00
C GLY A 91 -23.36 30.84 -13.98
N PRO A 92 -23.50 31.22 -15.27
CA PRO A 92 -24.31 30.50 -16.26
C PRO A 92 -23.69 29.18 -16.77
N ILE A 93 -22.66 28.65 -16.10
CA ILE A 93 -21.97 27.42 -16.50
C ILE A 93 -22.67 26.24 -15.81
N PRO A 94 -23.13 25.21 -16.55
CA PRO A 94 -23.75 24.04 -15.95
C PRO A 94 -22.75 23.38 -14.99
N SER A 95 -23.18 23.20 -13.74
CA SER A 95 -22.37 22.61 -12.70
C SER A 95 -22.08 21.14 -13.01
N VAL A 96 -20.80 20.81 -13.23
CA VAL A 96 -20.35 19.42 -13.38
C VAL A 96 -20.17 18.84 -11.99
N GLY A 97 -21.11 18.02 -11.54
CA GLY A 97 -20.95 17.20 -10.34
C GLY A 97 -19.98 16.05 -10.64
N GLY A 98 -18.85 16.01 -9.93
CA GLY A 98 -17.90 14.91 -10.01
C GLY A 98 -18.18 13.87 -8.92
N SER A 99 -18.23 12.60 -9.28
CA SER A 99 -18.12 11.50 -8.32
C SER A 99 -16.69 10.99 -8.32
N LEU A 100 -16.02 11.00 -7.17
CA LEU A 100 -14.73 10.32 -7.01
C LEU A 100 -14.99 8.96 -6.37
N ASN A 101 -14.79 7.89 -7.14
CA ASN A 101 -14.79 6.52 -6.61
C ASN A 101 -13.39 6.20 -6.10
N VAL A 102 -13.23 6.12 -4.78
CA VAL A 102 -11.97 5.68 -4.16
C VAL A 102 -12.22 4.29 -3.59
N ALA A 103 -11.75 3.26 -4.30
CA ALA A 103 -11.83 1.87 -3.84
C ALA A 103 -10.40 1.36 -3.59
N PRO A 104 -9.83 1.56 -2.39
CA PRO A 104 -8.60 0.87 -2.00
C PRO A 104 -8.98 -0.58 -1.68
N GLY A 105 -9.33 -1.34 -2.72
CA GLY A 105 -9.29 -2.79 -2.64
C GLY A 105 -7.85 -3.23 -2.61
N GLY A 106 -7.58 -4.33 -1.89
CA GLY A 106 -6.25 -4.88 -1.81
C GLY A 106 -6.15 -5.91 -0.71
N TYR A 107 -5.00 -6.57 -0.64
CA TYR A 107 -4.71 -7.50 0.42
C TYR A 107 -3.23 -7.40 0.78
N CYS A 108 -2.97 -7.52 2.08
CA CYS A 108 -1.63 -7.64 2.58
C CYS A 108 -1.39 -9.07 3.05
N ASN A 109 -0.27 -9.63 2.63
CA ASN A 109 0.35 -10.78 3.26
C ASN A 109 1.64 -10.32 3.95
N THR A 110 1.61 -10.23 5.29
CA THR A 110 2.81 -9.95 6.08
C THR A 110 3.52 -11.26 6.37
N GLN A 111 4.77 -11.36 5.92
CA GLN A 111 5.61 -12.55 6.06
C GLN A 111 6.70 -12.26 7.09
N VAL A 112 6.74 -13.07 8.14
CA VAL A 112 7.73 -12.96 9.21
C VAL A 112 8.60 -14.21 9.20
N ARG A 113 9.89 -14.04 8.93
CA ARG A 113 10.86 -15.14 9.00
C ARG A 113 11.32 -15.29 10.44
N ILE A 114 11.34 -16.52 10.92
CA ILE A 114 11.75 -16.91 12.26
C ILE A 114 12.92 -17.86 12.15
N VAL A 115 14.04 -17.49 12.76
CA VAL A 115 15.25 -18.30 12.86
C VAL A 115 15.59 -18.42 14.33
N ASP A 116 15.88 -19.64 14.81
CA ASP A 116 16.19 -19.92 16.21
C ASP A 116 15.14 -19.38 17.20
N GLY A 117 13.85 -19.48 16.83
CA GLY A 117 12.71 -19.04 17.65
C GLY A 117 12.57 -17.52 17.78
N ARG A 118 13.27 -16.74 16.96
CA ARG A 118 13.21 -15.27 16.93
C ARG A 118 12.97 -14.73 15.54
N VAL A 119 12.31 -13.57 15.46
CA VAL A 119 12.11 -12.87 14.21
C VAL A 119 13.45 -12.45 13.62
N ALA A 120 13.74 -12.93 12.42
CA ALA A 120 14.93 -12.58 11.65
C ALA A 120 14.63 -11.53 10.56
N GLU A 121 13.41 -11.55 10.01
CA GLU A 121 13.03 -10.69 8.89
C GLU A 121 11.51 -10.45 8.87
N VAL A 122 11.10 -9.27 8.40
CA VAL A 122 9.71 -8.95 8.07
C VAL A 122 9.65 -8.47 6.63
N ALA A 123 8.77 -9.08 5.83
CA ALA A 123 8.52 -8.73 4.44
C ALA A 123 7.01 -8.63 4.17
N TYR A 124 6.65 -7.92 3.11
CA TYR A 124 5.26 -7.72 2.72
C TYR A 124 5.05 -8.17 1.27
N ALA A 125 3.92 -8.81 1.02
CA ALA A 125 3.49 -9.24 -0.31
C ALA A 125 2.00 -8.94 -0.51
N GLY A 126 1.56 -8.98 -1.77
CA GLY A 126 0.18 -8.72 -2.17
C GLY A 126 -0.04 -7.31 -2.71
N ASP A 127 -1.28 -7.04 -3.12
CA ASP A 127 -1.74 -5.70 -3.50
C ASP A 127 -1.95 -4.86 -2.24
N ASN A 128 -0.83 -4.42 -1.66
CA ASN A 128 -0.76 -3.90 -0.30
C ASN A 128 -0.50 -2.38 -0.24
N ASN A 129 -0.51 -1.72 -1.39
CA ASN A 129 -0.22 -0.29 -1.51
C ASN A 129 -1.49 0.54 -1.31
N LEU A 130 -1.33 1.72 -0.71
CA LEU A 130 -2.30 2.80 -0.75
C LEU A 130 -1.89 3.82 -1.83
N PRO A 131 -2.80 4.69 -2.30
CA PRO A 131 -2.51 5.63 -3.39
C PRO A 131 -1.24 6.48 -3.24
N ASN A 132 -0.81 6.73 -2.00
CA ASN A 132 0.38 7.53 -1.69
C ASN A 132 1.40 6.82 -0.78
N ARG A 133 1.17 5.55 -0.42
CA ARG A 133 1.97 4.84 0.59
C ARG A 133 2.18 3.38 0.18
N ARG A 134 3.43 2.96 0.00
CA ARG A 134 3.76 1.55 -0.24
C ARG A 134 3.58 0.75 1.05
N ASP A 135 3.08 -0.47 0.93
CA ASP A 135 2.83 -1.40 2.06
C ASP A 135 1.79 -0.89 3.09
N GLY A 136 1.05 0.19 2.78
CA GLY A 136 0.15 0.86 3.72
C GLY A 136 -1.00 -0.02 4.23
N LEU A 137 -1.46 -1.00 3.45
CA LEU A 137 -2.49 -1.95 3.90
C LEU A 137 -1.98 -2.92 4.97
N CYS A 138 -0.66 -3.10 5.07
CA CYS A 138 -0.03 -4.00 6.04
C CYS A 138 0.10 -3.42 7.45
N VAL A 139 -0.14 -2.11 7.64
CA VAL A 139 0.01 -1.43 8.93
C VAL A 139 -0.78 -2.13 10.05
N SER A 140 -2.01 -2.55 9.75
CA SER A 140 -2.88 -3.23 10.72
C SER A 140 -2.34 -4.58 11.21
N ALA A 141 -1.42 -5.21 10.48
CA ALA A 141 -0.80 -6.47 10.87
C ALA A 141 0.42 -6.26 11.78
N VAL A 142 1.09 -5.10 11.71
CA VAL A 142 2.41 -4.90 12.35
C VAL A 142 2.45 -3.78 13.40
N ASP A 143 1.49 -2.85 13.40
CA ASP A 143 1.52 -1.68 14.30
C ASP A 143 1.62 -2.06 15.78
N ALA A 144 0.78 -2.99 16.22
CA ALA A 144 0.81 -3.51 17.59
C ALA A 144 2.16 -4.16 17.94
N CYS A 145 2.77 -4.88 17.00
CA CYS A 145 4.08 -5.50 17.19
C CYS A 145 5.22 -4.50 17.27
N VAL A 146 5.17 -3.41 16.50
CA VAL A 146 6.16 -2.33 16.60
C VAL A 146 6.10 -1.69 17.99
N VAL A 147 4.90 -1.40 18.49
CA VAL A 147 4.72 -0.86 19.85
C VAL A 147 5.20 -1.86 20.90
N TYR A 148 4.87 -3.14 20.74
CA TYR A 148 5.29 -4.21 21.64
C TYR A 148 6.81 -4.34 21.71
N ALA A 149 7.49 -4.37 20.56
CA ALA A 149 8.94 -4.49 20.47
C ALA A 149 9.67 -3.33 21.15
N ARG A 150 9.19 -2.10 20.94
CA ARG A 150 9.77 -0.91 21.59
C ARG A 150 9.67 -0.96 23.11
N LYS A 151 8.59 -1.54 23.66
CA LYS A 151 8.45 -1.74 25.11
C LYS A 151 9.43 -2.79 25.62
N GLN A 152 9.58 -3.92 24.92
CA GLN A 152 10.57 -4.94 25.25
C GLN A 152 12.00 -4.38 25.25
N ASN A 153 12.34 -3.58 24.23
CA ASN A 153 13.68 -2.97 24.12
C ASN A 153 13.97 -1.99 25.27
N LYS A 154 12.98 -1.20 25.71
CA LYS A 154 13.13 -0.29 26.87
C LYS A 154 13.17 -1.01 28.23
N GLY A 155 12.56 -2.20 28.32
CA GLY A 155 12.47 -2.97 29.55
C GLY A 155 13.64 -3.92 29.79
N ARG A 156 14.52 -4.12 28.81
CA ARG A 156 15.72 -4.96 28.96
C ARG A 156 16.82 -4.17 29.68
N PRO A 157 17.25 -4.57 30.89
CA PRO A 157 18.40 -3.94 31.53
C PRO A 157 19.64 -4.23 30.69
N GLY A 158 20.16 -3.19 30.01
CA GLY A 158 21.38 -3.26 29.18
C GLY A 158 21.27 -2.75 27.74
N SER A 159 20.17 -2.09 27.35
CA SER A 159 20.09 -1.32 26.08
C SER A 159 20.69 0.08 26.22
#